data_AF-A0A1Q9E7I7-F1
#
_entry.id   AF-A0A1Q9E7I7-F1
#
_cell.length_a   1.000
_cell.length_b   1.000
_cell.length_c   1.000
_cell.angle_alpha   90.00
_cell.angle_beta   90.00
_cell.angle_gamma   90.00
#
_symmetry.space_group_name_H-M   'P 1'
#
loop_
_entity.id
_entity.type
_entity.pdbx_description
1 polymer ?
#
loop_
_entity_poly.entity_id
_entity_poly.type
_entity_poly.pdbx_seq_one_letter_code
_entity_poly.pdbx_strand_id
1 'polypeptide(L)'
;MRAFAALRPLAGIWRRSLATAATASTAPRGGFARLTAADVAALRQLLGERNVVTPEESEREELLRFNQDWMGKWEGRSAAILKPESTEEVSAVLRYASEKNLAVVPQGGNTGLVGGSVPVHDELVLSLLQMNQVEALDTRSGIVTVQAGCVLEQLDQYLAKHDFMVPLDLGAKGTCTIGGNAATNAGGLRYLRYGSLRGNILGLEAVLSDGKVVNSLSALRKDNTGYGLPQLFIGSEGTLGVITKLTILCPPRPKAINIAFFACSDFENVQRTFALARQNLGEVLSAVEFCDRAAIDFVLKREAGTGVRDPLEETHPFYAHPSALIKVAAKPDFALSSACVL
;
A
#
# COMPACT_ATOMS: atom_id res chain seq x y z
N MET A 1 -13.03 25.34 -24.38
CA MET A 1 -14.42 24.84 -24.50
C MET A 1 -14.51 23.76 -25.58
N ARG A 2 -14.26 22.51 -25.19
CA ARG A 2 -14.78 21.29 -25.84
C ARG A 2 -15.00 20.29 -24.71
N ALA A 3 -16.20 19.72 -24.68
CA ALA A 3 -16.76 18.99 -23.55
C ALA A 3 -16.01 17.68 -23.28
N PHE A 4 -15.62 17.48 -22.02
CA PHE A 4 -15.24 16.17 -21.49
C PHE A 4 -16.50 15.32 -21.38
N ALA A 5 -16.62 14.30 -22.23
CA ALA A 5 -17.63 13.28 -22.07
C ALA A 5 -17.30 12.44 -20.83
N ALA A 6 -18.23 12.39 -19.89
CA ALA A 6 -18.15 11.62 -18.67
C ALA A 6 -18.02 10.12 -18.98
N LEU A 7 -16.90 9.52 -18.60
CA LEU A 7 -16.77 8.08 -18.46
C LEU A 7 -17.62 7.64 -17.26
N ARG A 8 -18.67 6.87 -17.53
CA ARG A 8 -19.48 6.22 -16.49
C ARG A 8 -18.61 5.18 -15.75
N PRO A 9 -18.60 5.14 -14.42
CA PRO A 9 -17.96 4.05 -13.71
C PRO A 9 -18.76 2.76 -13.95
N LEU A 10 -18.07 1.70 -14.36
CA LEU A 10 -18.62 0.35 -14.41
C LEU A 10 -18.96 -0.09 -12.98
N ALA A 11 -20.23 0.01 -12.62
CA ALA A 11 -20.78 -0.55 -11.41
C ALA A 11 -20.74 -2.08 -11.50
N GLY A 12 -19.80 -2.69 -10.79
CA GLY A 12 -19.62 -4.14 -10.78
C GLY A 12 -18.61 -4.62 -9.74
N ILE A 13 -18.54 -3.98 -8.57
CA ILE A 13 -17.77 -4.50 -7.44
C ILE A 13 -18.66 -5.52 -6.73
N TRP A 14 -18.53 -6.78 -7.13
CA TRP A 14 -19.14 -7.90 -6.42
C TRP A 14 -18.54 -8.01 -5.01
N ARG A 15 -19.41 -7.90 -3.99
CA ARG A 15 -19.06 -8.01 -2.57
C ARG A 15 -18.34 -9.33 -2.31
N ARG A 16 -17.14 -9.26 -1.72
CA ARG A 16 -16.42 -10.41 -1.15
C ARG A 16 -17.19 -10.92 0.06
N SER A 17 -18.09 -11.88 -0.13
CA SER A 17 -18.69 -12.62 0.99
C SER A 17 -17.80 -13.81 1.36
N LEU A 18 -16.65 -13.55 1.98
CA LEU A 18 -16.10 -14.46 2.98
C LEU A 18 -16.54 -13.86 4.32
N ALA A 19 -17.81 -14.01 4.65
CA ALA A 19 -18.37 -13.53 5.91
C ALA A 19 -17.88 -14.41 7.07
N THR A 20 -16.63 -14.21 7.49
CA THR A 20 -16.31 -14.34 8.91
C THR A 20 -17.02 -13.18 9.60
N ALA A 21 -18.03 -13.46 10.43
CA ALA A 21 -18.73 -12.43 11.18
C ALA A 21 -17.71 -11.54 11.89
N ALA A 22 -17.79 -10.22 11.68
CA ALA A 22 -16.92 -9.27 12.35
C ALA A 22 -17.04 -9.46 13.86
N THR A 23 -15.96 -9.93 14.48
CA THR A 23 -15.92 -10.14 15.93
C THR A 23 -15.67 -8.80 16.60
N ALA A 24 -16.59 -8.38 17.47
CA ALA A 24 -16.36 -7.25 18.37
C ALA A 24 -15.17 -7.59 19.29
N SER A 25 -14.19 -6.67 19.37
CA SER A 25 -13.05 -6.83 20.27
C SER A 25 -13.49 -6.88 21.73
N THR A 26 -12.89 -7.76 22.52
CA THR A 26 -13.06 -7.83 23.98
C THR A 26 -12.01 -7.00 24.73
N ALA A 27 -11.09 -6.35 24.01
CA ALA A 27 -10.04 -5.52 24.61
C ALA A 27 -10.66 -4.28 25.29
N PRO A 28 -10.24 -3.92 26.51
CA PRO A 28 -10.73 -2.72 27.17
C PRO A 28 -10.35 -1.46 26.38
N ARG A 29 -11.24 -0.46 26.38
CA ARG A 29 -11.07 0.83 25.66
C ARG A 29 -9.87 1.66 26.15
N GLY A 30 -9.40 1.41 27.36
CA GLY A 30 -8.37 2.24 27.99
C GLY A 30 -8.92 3.57 28.52
N GLY A 31 -8.02 4.40 29.07
CA GLY A 31 -8.33 5.65 29.78
C GLY A 31 -8.44 6.90 28.89
N PHE A 32 -8.85 6.76 27.63
CA PHE A 32 -9.01 7.90 26.71
C PHE A 32 -10.30 8.69 26.97
N ALA A 33 -10.32 9.98 26.67
CA ALA A 33 -11.54 10.78 26.67
C ALA A 33 -12.49 10.34 25.55
N ARG A 34 -13.77 10.73 25.65
CA ARG A 34 -14.76 10.57 24.57
C ARG A 34 -14.90 11.90 23.83
N LEU A 35 -15.10 11.83 22.52
CA LEU A 35 -15.31 13.01 21.69
C LEU A 35 -16.61 13.73 22.09
N THR A 36 -16.55 15.04 22.28
CA THR A 36 -17.71 15.90 22.58
C THR A 36 -18.07 16.80 21.41
N ALA A 37 -19.26 17.41 21.44
CA ALA A 37 -19.65 18.40 20.43
C ALA A 37 -18.71 19.62 20.37
N ALA A 38 -18.13 20.01 21.51
CA ALA A 38 -17.13 21.08 21.55
C ALA A 38 -15.83 20.67 20.85
N ASP A 39 -15.43 19.39 20.97
CA ASP A 39 -14.27 18.86 20.26
C ASP A 39 -14.49 18.81 18.75
N VAL A 40 -15.68 18.39 18.30
CA VAL A 40 -16.06 18.41 16.88
C VAL A 40 -15.98 19.83 16.32
N ALA A 41 -16.51 20.82 17.04
CA ALA A 41 -16.43 22.22 16.63
C ALA A 41 -14.98 22.73 16.54
N ALA A 42 -14.12 22.36 17.50
CA ALA A 42 -12.71 22.71 17.46
C ALA A 42 -11.97 22.06 16.28
N LEU A 43 -12.19 20.77 16.04
CA LEU A 43 -11.60 20.04 14.91
C LEU A 43 -12.02 20.64 13.56
N ARG A 44 -13.27 21.12 13.44
CA ARG A 44 -13.76 21.81 12.24
C ARG A 44 -13.12 23.17 12.03
N GLN A 45 -12.76 23.87 13.10
CA GLN A 45 -11.96 25.09 12.97
C GLN A 45 -10.54 24.81 12.46
N LEU A 46 -9.97 23.64 12.80
CA LEU A 46 -8.64 23.24 12.36
C LEU A 46 -8.61 22.75 10.90
N LEU A 47 -9.59 21.94 10.48
CA LEU A 47 -9.57 21.26 9.18
C LEU A 47 -10.56 21.83 8.16
N GLY A 48 -11.50 22.66 8.62
CA GLY A 48 -12.70 23.05 7.87
C GLY A 48 -13.85 22.04 8.05
N GLU A 49 -15.08 22.56 7.92
CA GLU A 49 -16.33 21.80 8.13
C GLU A 49 -16.39 20.49 7.35
N ARG A 50 -15.96 20.48 6.08
CA ARG A 50 -16.07 19.32 5.19
C ARG A 50 -15.07 18.20 5.49
N ASN A 51 -14.02 18.51 6.25
CA ASN A 51 -12.91 17.60 6.54
C ASN A 51 -13.05 16.91 7.90
N VAL A 52 -14.17 17.13 8.59
CA VAL A 52 -14.56 16.42 9.82
C VAL A 52 -15.92 15.76 9.60
N VAL A 53 -15.94 14.43 9.52
CA VAL A 53 -17.16 13.65 9.30
C VAL A 53 -17.51 12.91 10.58
N THR A 54 -18.71 13.13 11.12
CA THR A 54 -19.21 12.38 12.29
C THR A 54 -20.25 11.33 11.87
N PRO A 55 -20.48 10.29 12.69
CA PRO A 55 -21.44 9.24 12.37
C PRO A 55 -22.89 9.71 12.16
N GLU A 56 -23.28 10.80 12.80
CA GLU A 56 -24.64 11.37 12.71
C GLU A 56 -24.90 12.08 11.38
N GLU A 57 -23.83 12.47 10.69
CA GLU A 57 -23.88 13.32 9.49
C GLU A 57 -23.53 12.56 8.20
N SER A 58 -23.19 11.27 8.30
CA SER A 58 -22.73 10.46 7.18
C SER A 58 -23.48 9.14 7.09
N GLU A 59 -23.67 8.66 5.87
CA GLU A 59 -24.29 7.37 5.64
C GLU A 59 -23.38 6.23 6.14
N ARG A 60 -24.01 5.19 6.68
CA ARG A 60 -23.30 4.01 7.18
C ARG A 60 -22.30 3.44 6.15
N GLU A 61 -22.64 3.46 4.86
CA GLU A 61 -21.77 2.94 3.81
C GLU A 61 -20.46 3.74 3.64
N GLU A 62 -20.48 5.05 3.86
CA GLU A 62 -19.26 5.87 3.83
C GLU A 62 -18.40 5.55 5.07
N LEU A 63 -19.01 5.49 6.25
CA LEU A 63 -18.33 5.21 7.51
C LEU A 63 -17.71 3.81 7.56
N LEU A 64 -18.33 2.82 6.89
CA LEU A 64 -17.78 1.47 6.77
C LEU A 64 -16.42 1.44 6.07
N ARG A 65 -16.14 2.37 5.15
CA ARG A 65 -14.83 2.45 4.46
C ARG A 65 -13.67 2.73 5.41
N PHE A 66 -13.97 3.36 6.55
CA PHE A 66 -12.99 3.74 7.56
C PHE A 66 -13.02 2.81 8.79
N ASN A 67 -14.18 2.21 9.08
CA ASN A 67 -14.37 1.38 10.26
C ASN A 67 -14.17 -0.12 10.00
N GLN A 68 -14.40 -0.60 8.77
CA GLN A 68 -14.27 -2.01 8.43
C GLN A 68 -12.92 -2.28 7.74
N ASP A 69 -12.21 -3.32 8.17
CA ASP A 69 -10.93 -3.68 7.56
C ASP A 69 -11.11 -4.31 6.17
N TRP A 70 -10.02 -4.42 5.42
CA TRP A 70 -10.02 -4.95 4.06
C TRP A 70 -10.61 -6.37 3.94
N MET A 71 -10.45 -7.21 4.97
CA MET A 71 -10.95 -8.59 4.96
C MET A 71 -12.38 -8.72 5.52
N GLY A 72 -12.97 -7.65 6.06
CA GLY A 72 -14.26 -7.69 6.74
C GLY A 72 -14.26 -8.50 8.04
N LYS A 73 -13.08 -8.69 8.66
CA LYS A 73 -12.88 -9.39 9.94
C LYS A 73 -13.10 -8.47 11.14
N TRP A 74 -12.77 -7.19 10.98
CA TRP A 74 -12.78 -6.20 12.05
C TRP A 74 -13.64 -5.01 11.64
N GLU A 75 -14.51 -4.57 12.54
CA GLU A 75 -15.35 -3.38 12.36
C GLU A 75 -15.32 -2.53 13.64
N GLY A 76 -14.73 -1.35 13.56
CA GLY A 76 -14.67 -0.35 14.63
C GLY A 76 -15.86 0.59 14.65
N ARG A 77 -15.82 1.58 15.55
CA ARG A 77 -16.90 2.56 15.77
C ARG A 77 -16.35 3.96 16.01
N SER A 78 -15.49 4.42 15.10
CA SER A 78 -14.87 5.74 15.14
C SER A 78 -15.86 6.85 15.48
N ALA A 79 -15.47 7.75 16.38
CA ALA A 79 -16.29 8.92 16.74
C ALA A 79 -16.26 10.02 15.67
N ALA A 80 -15.19 10.10 14.87
CA ALA A 80 -15.09 11.02 13.74
C ALA A 80 -13.97 10.62 12.77
N ILE A 81 -14.18 10.92 11.49
CA ILE A 81 -13.18 10.80 10.43
C ILE A 81 -12.63 12.19 10.12
N LEU A 82 -11.31 12.33 10.21
CA LEU A 82 -10.57 13.57 9.98
C LEU A 82 -9.79 13.45 8.67
N LYS A 83 -9.91 14.43 7.78
CA LYS A 83 -9.34 14.40 6.42
C LYS A 83 -8.40 15.60 6.19
N PRO A 84 -7.24 15.68 6.89
CA PRO A 84 -6.30 16.78 6.72
C PRO A 84 -5.68 16.82 5.32
N GLU A 85 -5.34 18.02 4.87
CA GLU A 85 -4.76 18.31 3.55
C GLU A 85 -3.27 18.70 3.62
N SER A 86 -2.74 18.92 4.84
CA SER A 86 -1.36 19.38 5.07
C SER A 86 -0.72 18.77 6.32
N THR A 87 0.61 18.85 6.41
CA THR A 87 1.37 18.43 7.61
C THR A 87 1.01 19.28 8.81
N GLU A 88 0.75 20.58 8.60
CA GLU A 88 0.36 21.54 9.61
C GLU A 88 -1.00 21.17 10.23
N GLU A 89 -1.96 20.75 9.42
CA GLU A 89 -3.25 20.26 9.89
C GLU A 89 -3.12 18.96 10.69
N VAL A 90 -2.30 18.01 10.22
CA VAL A 90 -1.98 16.79 10.98
C VAL A 90 -1.37 17.15 12.35
N SER A 91 -0.41 18.09 12.38
CA SER A 91 0.20 18.61 13.62
C SER A 91 -0.82 19.23 14.56
N ALA A 92 -1.73 20.06 14.04
CA ALA A 92 -2.76 20.70 14.85
C ALA A 92 -3.73 19.68 15.44
N VAL A 93 -4.17 18.70 14.65
CA VAL A 93 -5.07 17.62 15.10
C VAL A 93 -4.43 16.75 16.17
N LEU A 94 -3.19 16.29 15.96
CA LEU A 94 -2.53 15.41 16.93
C LEU A 94 -2.24 16.12 18.25
N ARG A 95 -1.85 17.40 18.20
CA ARG A 95 -1.71 18.25 19.38
C ARG A 95 -3.02 18.38 20.15
N TYR A 96 -4.12 18.71 19.45
CA TYR A 96 -5.44 18.80 20.06
C TYR A 96 -5.86 17.48 20.70
N ALA A 97 -5.70 16.37 19.97
CA ALA A 97 -6.03 15.04 20.46
C ALA A 97 -5.20 14.66 21.70
N SER A 98 -3.90 15.01 21.73
CA SER A 98 -3.04 14.80 22.89
C SER A 98 -3.49 15.61 24.11
N GLU A 99 -3.81 16.90 23.93
CA GLU A 99 -4.31 17.78 25.00
C GLU A 99 -5.65 17.30 25.57
N LYS A 100 -6.50 16.73 24.72
CA LYS A 100 -7.82 16.18 25.11
C LYS A 100 -7.78 14.70 25.49
N ASN A 101 -6.62 14.05 25.40
CA ASN A 101 -6.47 12.61 25.61
C ASN A 101 -7.45 11.78 24.74
N LEU A 102 -7.58 12.15 23.47
CA LEU A 102 -8.36 11.43 22.45
C LEU A 102 -7.43 10.48 21.67
N ALA A 103 -7.86 9.24 21.49
CA ALA A 103 -7.12 8.26 20.70
C ALA A 103 -7.29 8.49 19.20
N VAL A 104 -6.24 8.22 18.42
CA VAL A 104 -6.19 8.46 16.98
C VAL A 104 -5.65 7.21 16.26
N VAL A 105 -6.29 6.83 15.15
CA VAL A 105 -5.84 5.77 14.24
C VAL A 105 -5.50 6.40 12.89
N PRO A 106 -4.21 6.46 12.51
CA PRO A 106 -3.81 6.91 11.18
C PRO A 106 -4.25 5.91 10.11
N GLN A 107 -4.84 6.40 9.02
CA GLN A 107 -5.35 5.54 7.96
C GLN A 107 -4.97 6.06 6.57
N GLY A 108 -4.32 5.20 5.78
CA GLY A 108 -4.09 5.39 4.36
C GLY A 108 -5.23 4.77 3.53
N GLY A 109 -4.87 3.90 2.58
CA GLY A 109 -5.84 3.23 1.71
C GLY A 109 -6.70 2.13 2.36
N ASN A 110 -6.55 1.86 3.66
CA ASN A 110 -7.25 0.79 4.39
C ASN A 110 -7.17 -0.60 3.71
N THR A 111 -5.97 -0.98 3.25
CA THR A 111 -5.70 -2.28 2.60
C THR A 111 -4.89 -3.24 3.48
N GLY A 112 -4.67 -2.88 4.75
CA GLY A 112 -3.95 -3.69 5.71
C GLY A 112 -4.70 -5.00 6.04
N LEU A 113 -3.94 -6.05 6.38
CA LEU A 113 -4.48 -7.40 6.60
C LEU A 113 -4.40 -7.86 8.06
N VAL A 114 -4.07 -6.96 8.99
CA VAL A 114 -3.85 -7.28 10.41
C VAL A 114 -4.74 -6.47 11.36
N GLY A 115 -5.70 -5.71 10.83
CA GLY A 115 -6.61 -4.87 11.62
C GLY A 115 -6.04 -3.54 12.10
N GLY A 116 -4.74 -3.28 11.92
CA GLY A 116 -4.09 -2.05 12.40
C GLY A 116 -4.54 -0.76 11.69
N SER A 117 -5.25 -0.85 10.56
CA SER A 117 -5.75 0.31 9.84
C SER A 117 -7.14 0.78 10.28
N VAL A 118 -7.82 0.07 11.21
CA VAL A 118 -9.17 0.41 11.66
C VAL A 118 -9.22 0.59 13.18
N PRO A 119 -10.15 1.42 13.69
CA PRO A 119 -10.35 1.59 15.13
C PRO A 119 -10.86 0.30 15.78
N VAL A 120 -10.56 0.14 17.06
CA VAL A 120 -11.12 -0.94 17.89
C VAL A 120 -12.38 -0.46 18.61
N HIS A 121 -12.35 0.78 19.08
CA HIS A 121 -13.42 1.44 19.82
C HIS A 121 -13.88 2.69 19.04
N ASP A 122 -13.76 3.86 19.66
CA ASP A 122 -14.21 5.16 19.20
C ASP A 122 -13.04 6.09 18.85
N GLU A 123 -11.87 5.54 18.55
CA GLU A 123 -10.70 6.32 18.13
C GLU A 123 -11.04 7.19 16.90
N LEU A 124 -10.47 8.39 16.85
CA LEU A 124 -10.58 9.27 15.68
C LEU A 124 -9.79 8.65 14.54
N VAL A 125 -10.40 8.51 13.37
CA VAL A 125 -9.66 8.05 12.18
C VAL A 125 -9.06 9.26 11.49
N LEU A 126 -7.73 9.28 11.37
CA LEU A 126 -7.01 10.33 10.65
C LEU A 126 -6.64 9.84 9.26
N SER A 127 -7.47 10.19 8.27
CA SER A 127 -7.32 9.77 6.88
C SER A 127 -6.36 10.68 6.12
N LEU A 128 -5.28 10.11 5.59
CA LEU A 128 -4.27 10.86 4.84
C LEU A 128 -4.58 10.99 3.34
N LEU A 129 -5.75 10.56 2.88
CA LEU A 129 -6.07 10.45 1.45
C LEU A 129 -6.10 11.80 0.70
N GLN A 130 -6.29 12.92 1.41
CA GLN A 130 -6.22 14.25 0.80
C GLN A 130 -4.78 14.77 0.63
N MET A 131 -3.82 14.20 1.36
CA MET A 131 -2.39 14.50 1.20
C MET A 131 -1.82 13.66 0.04
N ASN A 132 -2.25 13.94 -1.20
CA ASN A 132 -2.00 13.10 -2.37
C ASN A 132 -1.19 13.78 -3.50
N GLN A 133 -0.38 14.78 -3.18
CA GLN A 133 0.45 15.50 -4.15
C GLN A 133 1.87 14.92 -4.30
N VAL A 134 2.37 14.91 -5.54
CA VAL A 134 3.80 14.77 -5.83
C VAL A 134 4.43 16.15 -5.75
N GLU A 135 5.35 16.36 -4.81
CA GLU A 135 5.91 17.69 -4.53
C GLU A 135 7.13 17.99 -5.41
N ALA A 136 7.95 16.98 -5.70
CA ALA A 136 9.12 17.14 -6.56
C ALA A 136 9.57 15.81 -7.19
N LEU A 137 10.15 15.87 -8.38
CA LEU A 137 10.86 14.77 -9.03
C LEU A 137 12.16 15.29 -9.65
N ASP A 138 13.31 14.75 -9.25
CA ASP A 138 14.57 14.94 -9.97
C ASP A 138 14.74 13.84 -11.01
N THR A 139 14.49 14.18 -12.28
CA THR A 139 14.54 13.25 -13.40
C THR A 139 15.95 12.76 -13.73
N ARG A 140 17.00 13.31 -13.11
CA ARG A 140 18.38 12.81 -13.27
C ARG A 140 18.70 11.69 -12.29
N SER A 141 18.22 11.79 -11.06
CA SER A 141 18.50 10.83 -9.99
C SER A 141 17.38 9.82 -9.78
N GLY A 142 16.17 10.09 -10.26
CA GLY A 142 14.98 9.29 -9.98
C GLY A 142 14.45 9.49 -8.57
N ILE A 143 14.82 10.56 -7.87
CA ILE A 143 14.35 10.83 -6.51
C ILE A 143 13.05 11.62 -6.58
N VAL A 144 12.01 11.11 -5.91
CA VAL A 144 10.69 11.75 -5.81
C VAL A 144 10.38 12.12 -4.37
N THR A 145 9.85 13.31 -4.15
CA THR A 145 9.25 13.73 -2.88
C THR A 145 7.74 13.77 -3.04
N VAL A 146 7.03 13.11 -2.14
CA VAL A 146 5.61 12.79 -2.29
C VAL A 146 4.89 12.80 -0.95
N GLN A 147 3.62 13.22 -0.94
CA GLN A 147 2.78 13.16 0.24
C GLN A 147 2.31 11.72 0.54
N ALA A 148 2.08 11.42 1.82
CA ALA A 148 1.82 10.07 2.31
C ALA A 148 0.51 9.44 1.79
N GLY A 149 -0.45 10.26 1.37
CA GLY A 149 -1.73 9.84 0.81
C GLY A 149 -1.69 9.46 -0.67
N CYS A 150 -0.58 9.66 -1.38
CA CYS A 150 -0.51 9.27 -2.80
C CYS A 150 -0.74 7.77 -2.96
N VAL A 151 -1.67 7.42 -3.85
CA VAL A 151 -1.96 6.03 -4.22
C VAL A 151 -0.78 5.46 -5.02
N LEU A 152 -0.36 4.23 -4.70
CA LEU A 152 0.80 3.59 -5.30
C LEU A 152 0.72 3.55 -6.84
N GLU A 153 -0.41 3.11 -7.39
CA GLU A 153 -0.62 3.05 -8.84
C GLU A 153 -0.55 4.43 -9.51
N GLN A 154 -1.12 5.47 -8.87
CA GLN A 154 -1.09 6.82 -9.42
C GLN A 154 0.33 7.40 -9.42
N LEU A 155 1.11 7.15 -8.36
CA LEU A 155 2.52 7.54 -8.32
C LEU A 155 3.33 6.79 -9.40
N ASP A 156 3.11 5.49 -9.57
CA ASP A 156 3.82 4.70 -10.59
C ASP A 156 3.49 5.18 -12.02
N GLN A 157 2.23 5.53 -12.29
CA GLN A 157 1.80 6.14 -13.55
C GLN A 157 2.38 7.53 -13.78
N TYR A 158 2.53 8.34 -12.73
CA TYR A 158 3.20 9.64 -12.81
C TYR A 158 4.68 9.46 -13.19
N LEU A 159 5.40 8.60 -12.48
CA LEU A 159 6.81 8.32 -12.73
C LEU A 159 7.07 7.70 -14.11
N ALA A 160 6.11 6.92 -14.63
CA ALA A 160 6.19 6.33 -15.96
C ALA A 160 6.38 7.34 -17.09
N LYS A 161 5.83 8.55 -16.93
CA LYS A 161 5.99 9.65 -17.91
C LYS A 161 7.44 10.17 -17.97
N HIS A 162 8.27 9.77 -17.01
CA HIS A 162 9.64 10.19 -16.85
C HIS A 162 10.62 9.01 -16.87
N ASP A 163 10.20 7.83 -17.36
CA ASP A 163 11.02 6.61 -17.42
C ASP A 163 11.50 6.10 -16.05
N PHE A 164 10.76 6.35 -14.97
CA PHE A 164 11.01 5.83 -13.62
C PHE A 164 9.82 5.06 -13.08
N MET A 165 10.01 4.15 -12.13
CA MET A 165 8.91 3.41 -11.49
C MET A 165 9.08 3.37 -9.98
N VAL A 166 8.02 3.07 -9.24
CA VAL A 166 8.14 2.87 -7.78
C VAL A 166 8.92 1.57 -7.52
N PRO A 167 9.86 1.52 -6.54
CA PRO A 167 10.62 0.31 -6.21
C PRO A 167 9.78 -0.81 -5.57
N LEU A 168 8.49 -0.56 -5.34
CA LEU A 168 7.50 -1.45 -4.74
C LEU A 168 6.35 -1.66 -5.73
N ASP A 169 5.78 -2.86 -5.74
CA ASP A 169 4.51 -3.15 -6.38
C ASP A 169 3.79 -4.29 -5.66
N LEU A 170 2.48 -4.20 -5.53
CA LEU A 170 1.67 -5.16 -4.77
C LEU A 170 0.22 -5.20 -5.27
N GLY A 171 -0.51 -6.25 -4.93
CA GLY A 171 -1.87 -6.49 -5.45
C GLY A 171 -2.89 -5.40 -5.11
N ALA A 172 -2.66 -4.62 -4.05
CA ALA A 172 -3.53 -3.51 -3.63
C ALA A 172 -3.14 -2.14 -4.21
N LYS A 173 -2.31 -2.10 -5.27
CA LYS A 173 -1.71 -0.86 -5.81
C LYS A 173 -2.70 0.25 -6.16
N GLY A 174 -3.91 -0.12 -6.58
CA GLY A 174 -4.97 0.83 -6.94
C GLY A 174 -5.62 1.53 -5.74
N THR A 175 -5.28 1.13 -4.51
CA THR A 175 -5.89 1.69 -3.29
C THR A 175 -4.87 1.98 -2.19
N CYS A 176 -3.79 1.20 -2.05
CA CYS A 176 -2.78 1.45 -1.02
C CYS A 176 -2.05 2.78 -1.25
N THR A 177 -1.68 3.45 -0.16
CA THR A 177 -0.97 4.73 -0.21
C THR A 177 0.50 4.54 0.12
N ILE A 178 1.36 5.44 -0.36
CA ILE A 178 2.81 5.38 -0.11
C ILE A 178 3.14 5.48 1.38
N GLY A 179 2.42 6.32 2.14
CA GLY A 179 2.55 6.41 3.59
C GLY A 179 2.20 5.10 4.29
N GLY A 180 1.10 4.45 3.89
CA GLY A 180 0.72 3.14 4.41
C GLY A 180 1.74 2.05 4.07
N ASN A 181 2.27 2.06 2.84
CA ASN A 181 3.34 1.16 2.42
C ASN A 181 4.60 1.33 3.30
N ALA A 182 4.99 2.57 3.60
CA ALA A 182 6.13 2.84 4.48
C ALA A 182 5.86 2.44 5.93
N ALA A 183 4.70 2.82 6.48
CA ALA A 183 4.32 2.50 7.86
C ALA A 183 4.27 0.98 8.11
N THR A 184 3.94 0.19 7.10
CA THR A 184 3.92 -1.29 7.17
C THR A 184 5.21 -1.96 6.67
N ASN A 185 6.19 -1.18 6.18
CA ASN A 185 7.37 -1.69 5.47
C ASN A 185 7.01 -2.73 4.40
N ALA A 186 6.06 -2.38 3.53
CA ALA A 186 5.51 -3.27 2.52
C ALA A 186 6.60 -3.93 1.64
N GLY A 187 6.42 -5.22 1.36
CA GLY A 187 7.33 -6.05 0.57
C GLY A 187 7.01 -6.04 -0.92
N GLY A 188 6.11 -6.94 -1.35
CA GLY A 188 5.55 -6.94 -2.71
C GLY A 188 6.35 -7.68 -3.78
N LEU A 189 5.78 -7.68 -4.99
CA LEU A 189 6.13 -8.55 -6.12
C LEU A 189 7.53 -8.32 -6.69
N ARG A 190 8.10 -7.13 -6.48
CA ARG A 190 9.44 -6.74 -6.99
C ARG A 190 10.49 -6.56 -5.91
N TYR A 191 10.19 -7.01 -4.68
CA TYR A 191 11.10 -6.93 -3.54
C TYR A 191 12.43 -7.65 -3.81
N LEU A 192 12.40 -8.79 -4.53
CA LEU A 192 13.59 -9.56 -4.88
C LEU A 192 14.65 -8.69 -5.58
N ARG A 193 14.23 -7.71 -6.40
CA ARG A 193 15.13 -6.85 -7.17
C ARG A 193 15.48 -5.55 -6.48
N TYR A 194 14.49 -4.88 -5.91
CA TYR A 194 14.66 -3.52 -5.39
C TYR A 194 14.80 -3.47 -3.87
N GLY A 195 14.59 -4.60 -3.19
CA GLY A 195 14.75 -4.75 -1.75
C GLY A 195 13.68 -4.03 -0.94
N SER A 196 13.97 -3.85 0.34
CA SER A 196 13.07 -3.19 1.30
C SER A 196 12.89 -1.71 1.02
N LEU A 197 11.70 -1.19 1.37
CA LEU A 197 11.46 0.24 1.48
C LEU A 197 12.48 0.95 2.38
N ARG A 198 13.03 0.27 3.40
CA ARG A 198 14.12 0.79 4.24
C ARG A 198 15.35 1.23 3.45
N GLY A 199 15.63 0.59 2.32
CA GLY A 199 16.75 0.93 1.45
C GLY A 199 16.41 1.95 0.35
N ASN A 200 15.12 2.16 0.07
CA ASN A 200 14.65 3.02 -1.02
C ASN A 200 14.06 4.35 -0.53
N ILE A 201 13.55 4.42 0.70
CA ILE A 201 13.12 5.67 1.34
C ILE A 201 14.39 6.37 1.85
N LEU A 202 14.69 7.53 1.27
CA LEU A 202 15.85 8.35 1.61
C LEU A 202 15.59 9.29 2.79
N GLY A 203 14.34 9.69 2.97
CA GLY A 203 13.91 10.54 4.07
C GLY A 203 12.40 10.56 4.20
N LEU A 204 11.91 11.02 5.35
CA LEU A 204 10.49 11.20 5.61
C LEU A 204 10.24 12.38 6.55
N GLU A 205 9.02 12.88 6.48
CA GLU A 205 8.42 13.78 7.44
C GLU A 205 7.33 13.03 8.19
N ALA A 206 7.33 13.15 9.51
CA ALA A 206 6.31 12.56 10.37
C ALA A 206 5.90 13.52 11.49
N VAL A 207 4.68 13.34 11.98
CA VAL A 207 4.14 14.11 13.10
C VAL A 207 3.96 13.20 14.30
N LEU A 208 4.55 13.58 15.43
CA LEU A 208 4.46 12.84 16.69
C LEU A 208 3.09 13.05 17.36
N SER A 209 2.80 12.23 18.38
CA SER A 209 1.54 12.31 19.12
C SER A 209 1.28 13.67 19.78
N ASP A 210 2.32 14.41 20.17
CA ASP A 210 2.21 15.77 20.72
C ASP A 210 2.10 16.87 19.63
N GLY A 211 2.02 16.47 18.37
CA GLY A 211 1.95 17.37 17.21
C GLY A 211 3.30 17.90 16.73
N LYS A 212 4.43 17.55 17.35
CA LYS A 212 5.75 17.97 16.82
C LYS A 212 6.01 17.33 15.46
N VAL A 213 6.46 18.15 14.51
CA VAL A 213 6.89 17.69 13.19
C VAL A 213 8.37 17.29 13.25
N VAL A 214 8.64 16.03 12.94
CA VAL A 214 9.99 15.51 12.69
C VAL A 214 10.21 15.52 11.20
N ASN A 215 11.03 16.44 10.72
CA ASN A 215 11.38 16.54 9.31
C ASN A 215 12.81 16.03 9.10
N SER A 216 12.91 14.90 8.39
CA SER A 216 14.16 14.30 7.93
C SER A 216 14.06 14.01 6.42
N LEU A 217 13.34 14.85 5.68
CA LEU A 217 13.32 14.76 4.21
C LEU A 217 14.70 15.06 3.67
N SER A 218 15.21 14.15 2.85
CA SER A 218 16.54 14.25 2.24
C SER A 218 16.50 13.62 0.86
N ALA A 219 17.08 14.30 -0.11
CA ALA A 219 17.31 13.79 -1.47
C ALA A 219 18.74 13.22 -1.62
N LEU A 220 19.43 12.94 -0.51
CA LEU A 220 20.77 12.36 -0.53
C LEU A 220 20.71 10.84 -0.55
N ARG A 221 21.44 10.22 -1.48
CA ARG A 221 21.55 8.76 -1.54
C ARG A 221 22.36 8.17 -0.37
N LYS A 222 23.27 8.98 0.19
CA LYS A 222 24.11 8.66 1.33
C LYS A 222 24.17 9.88 2.23
N ASP A 223 23.82 9.70 3.49
CA ASP A 223 23.87 10.72 4.51
C ASP A 223 24.11 10.06 5.87
N ASN A 224 25.23 10.39 6.51
CA ASN A 224 25.68 9.79 7.77
C ASN A 224 25.79 10.84 8.88
N THR A 225 25.07 11.96 8.80
CA THR A 225 25.10 13.02 9.83
C THR A 225 24.16 12.71 11.00
N GLY A 226 24.47 11.65 11.76
CA GLY A 226 23.72 11.26 12.96
C GLY A 226 22.89 9.99 12.78
N TYR A 227 21.79 9.88 13.53
CA TYR A 227 20.93 8.68 13.52
C TYR A 227 19.99 8.66 12.32
N GLY A 228 19.75 7.47 11.76
CA GLY A 228 18.77 7.24 10.70
C GLY A 228 17.33 7.25 11.22
N LEU A 229 16.85 8.38 11.74
CA LEU A 229 15.52 8.53 12.33
C LEU A 229 14.36 8.02 11.44
N PRO A 230 14.37 8.22 10.09
CA PRO A 230 13.36 7.64 9.20
C PRO A 230 13.13 6.14 9.39
N GLN A 231 14.17 5.38 9.76
CA GLN A 231 14.08 3.94 9.93
C GLN A 231 13.16 3.52 11.08
N LEU A 232 12.98 4.38 12.10
CA LEU A 232 12.08 4.05 13.21
C LEU A 232 10.61 4.08 12.78
N PHE A 233 10.24 4.98 11.87
CA PHE A 233 8.86 5.12 11.40
C PHE A 233 8.48 4.09 10.33
N ILE A 234 9.43 3.64 9.51
CA ILE A 234 9.21 2.59 8.52
C ILE A 234 8.94 1.27 9.27
N GLY A 235 7.77 0.67 9.07
CA GLY A 235 7.34 -0.52 9.81
C GLY A 235 6.80 -0.25 11.22
N SER A 236 6.58 1.01 11.61
CA SER A 236 6.01 1.36 12.93
C SER A 236 4.49 1.24 13.02
N GLU A 237 3.82 1.03 11.88
CA GLU A 237 2.37 0.88 11.78
C GLU A 237 1.59 2.08 12.39
N GLY A 238 2.17 3.28 12.34
CA GLY A 238 1.55 4.52 12.84
C GLY A 238 1.64 4.70 14.36
N THR A 239 2.29 3.79 15.08
CA THR A 239 2.35 3.82 16.57
C THR A 239 3.35 4.82 17.14
N LEU A 240 4.35 5.23 16.34
CA LEU A 240 5.37 6.21 16.73
C LEU A 240 5.09 7.62 16.21
N GLY A 241 4.15 7.76 15.28
CA GLY A 241 3.82 9.01 14.62
C GLY A 241 3.18 8.79 13.25
N VAL A 242 2.70 9.87 12.65
CA VAL A 242 1.98 9.88 11.38
C VAL A 242 2.91 10.37 10.29
N ILE A 243 3.29 9.49 9.35
CA ILE A 243 4.10 9.85 8.19
C ILE A 243 3.25 10.75 7.27
N THR A 244 3.72 11.96 6.96
CA THR A 244 3.02 12.93 6.11
C THR A 244 3.65 13.07 4.73
N LYS A 245 4.97 12.92 4.62
CA LYS A 245 5.72 13.01 3.35
C LYS A 245 6.89 12.03 3.32
N LEU A 246 7.29 11.64 2.12
CA LEU A 246 8.41 10.73 1.88
C LEU A 246 9.27 11.22 0.72
N THR A 247 10.58 10.97 0.80
CA THR A 247 11.50 11.04 -0.34
C THR A 247 11.99 9.65 -0.69
N ILE A 248 11.80 9.22 -1.94
CA ILE A 248 11.97 7.85 -2.40
C ILE A 248 12.89 7.82 -3.61
N LEU A 249 13.86 6.90 -3.60
CA LEU A 249 14.65 6.56 -4.78
C LEU A 249 13.85 5.62 -5.69
N CYS A 250 13.51 6.09 -6.88
CA CYS A 250 12.78 5.33 -7.88
C CYS A 250 13.75 4.77 -8.93
N PRO A 251 13.76 3.44 -9.16
CA PRO A 251 14.55 2.85 -10.22
C PRO A 251 14.06 3.29 -11.61
N PRO A 252 14.94 3.28 -12.62
CA PRO A 252 14.53 3.49 -14.00
C PRO A 252 13.55 2.40 -14.42
N ARG A 253 12.53 2.77 -15.20
CA ARG A 253 11.59 1.82 -15.79
C ARG A 253 12.34 0.97 -16.82
N PRO A 254 12.24 -0.37 -16.75
CA PRO A 254 12.93 -1.23 -17.68
C PRO A 254 12.36 -1.15 -19.08
N LYS A 255 13.24 -1.21 -20.07
CA LYS A 255 12.88 -1.18 -21.50
C LYS A 255 12.32 -2.51 -22.01
N ALA A 256 12.53 -3.59 -21.28
CA ALA A 256 12.09 -4.93 -21.64
C ALA A 256 11.66 -5.69 -20.39
N ILE A 257 10.50 -6.36 -20.48
CA ILE A 257 9.88 -7.17 -19.43
C ILE A 257 9.48 -8.49 -20.09
N ASN A 258 9.82 -9.61 -19.47
CA ASN A 258 9.40 -10.94 -19.90
C ASN A 258 8.81 -11.69 -18.70
N ILE A 259 7.71 -12.41 -18.93
CA ILE A 259 7.09 -13.24 -17.91
C ILE A 259 7.07 -14.67 -18.44
N ALA A 260 7.64 -15.58 -17.67
CA ALA A 260 7.54 -17.00 -17.96
C ALA A 260 6.66 -17.65 -16.90
N PHE A 261 5.73 -18.51 -17.33
CA PHE A 261 4.87 -19.27 -16.44
C PHE A 261 5.16 -20.76 -16.63
N PHE A 262 5.55 -21.44 -15.55
CA PHE A 262 5.99 -22.83 -15.54
C PHE A 262 5.08 -23.67 -14.65
N ALA A 263 4.88 -24.92 -15.05
CA ALA A 263 4.41 -25.96 -14.15
C ALA A 263 5.59 -26.70 -13.51
N CYS A 264 5.39 -27.16 -12.29
CA CYS A 264 6.31 -28.07 -11.59
C CYS A 264 5.53 -29.31 -11.13
N SER A 265 6.16 -30.48 -11.17
CA SER A 265 5.54 -31.73 -10.71
C SER A 265 5.40 -31.80 -9.19
N ASP A 266 6.29 -31.12 -8.47
CA ASP A 266 6.40 -31.11 -7.02
C ASP A 266 7.09 -29.82 -6.54
N PHE A 267 7.08 -29.61 -5.23
CA PHE A 267 7.67 -28.42 -4.61
C PHE A 267 9.21 -28.41 -4.67
N GLU A 268 9.87 -29.58 -4.69
CA GLU A 268 11.33 -29.66 -4.84
C GLU A 268 11.76 -29.08 -6.19
N ASN A 269 11.01 -29.37 -7.24
CA ASN A 269 11.23 -28.80 -8.57
C ASN A 269 10.95 -27.29 -8.64
N VAL A 270 10.03 -26.75 -7.82
CA VAL A 270 9.87 -25.29 -7.66
C VAL A 270 11.14 -24.67 -7.09
N GLN A 271 11.71 -25.27 -6.03
CA GLN A 271 12.95 -24.79 -5.40
C GLN A 271 14.14 -24.88 -6.36
N ARG A 272 14.25 -25.99 -7.12
CA ARG A 272 15.28 -26.16 -8.14
C ARG A 272 15.15 -25.12 -9.26
N THR A 273 13.93 -24.85 -9.71
CA THR A 273 13.63 -23.81 -10.72
C THR A 273 14.07 -22.44 -10.23
N PHE A 274 13.78 -22.10 -8.97
CA PHE A 274 14.25 -20.85 -8.36
C PHE A 274 15.78 -20.76 -8.31
N ALA A 275 16.47 -21.81 -7.89
CA ALA A 275 17.93 -21.85 -7.86
C ALA A 275 18.53 -21.64 -9.25
N LEU A 276 17.98 -22.33 -10.26
CA LEU A 276 18.40 -22.18 -11.66
C LEU A 276 18.10 -20.79 -12.20
N ALA A 277 16.94 -20.21 -11.90
CA ALA A 277 16.58 -18.85 -12.31
C ALA A 277 17.58 -17.83 -11.74
N ARG A 278 17.94 -17.94 -10.46
CA ARG A 278 18.96 -17.06 -9.85
C ARG A 278 20.34 -17.21 -10.50
N GLN A 279 20.75 -18.43 -10.81
CA GLN A 279 22.06 -18.69 -11.40
C GLN A 279 22.16 -18.21 -12.85
N ASN A 280 21.09 -18.40 -13.64
CA ASN A 280 21.12 -18.19 -15.09
C ASN A 280 20.56 -16.84 -15.53
N LEU A 281 19.62 -16.26 -14.78
CA LEU A 281 19.06 -14.93 -15.06
C LEU A 281 19.75 -13.82 -14.27
N GLY A 282 20.46 -14.16 -13.19
CA GLY A 282 21.33 -13.23 -12.47
C GLY A 282 20.64 -11.91 -12.12
N GLU A 283 21.24 -10.80 -12.56
CA GLU A 283 20.81 -9.44 -12.27
C GLU A 283 19.54 -9.02 -13.00
N VAL A 284 19.04 -9.75 -14.01
CA VAL A 284 17.79 -9.38 -14.69
C VAL A 284 16.54 -9.97 -14.03
N LEU A 285 16.71 -10.91 -13.11
CA LEU A 285 15.60 -11.49 -12.35
C LEU A 285 14.93 -10.42 -11.47
N SER A 286 13.60 -10.32 -11.56
CA SER A 286 12.85 -9.25 -10.86
C SER A 286 11.72 -9.70 -9.96
N ALA A 287 11.13 -10.86 -10.23
CA ALA A 287 10.18 -11.53 -9.35
C ALA A 287 10.29 -13.04 -9.55
N VAL A 288 10.02 -13.79 -8.48
CA VAL A 288 9.75 -15.23 -8.55
C VAL A 288 8.61 -15.51 -7.59
N GLU A 289 7.48 -15.92 -8.14
CA GLU A 289 6.25 -16.15 -7.40
C GLU A 289 5.79 -17.59 -7.66
N PHE A 290 5.13 -18.17 -6.67
CA PHE A 290 4.68 -19.56 -6.70
C PHE A 290 3.22 -19.64 -6.22
N CYS A 291 2.46 -20.55 -6.82
CA CYS A 291 1.13 -20.92 -6.38
C CYS A 291 0.89 -22.41 -6.60
N ASP A 292 0.05 -23.00 -5.76
CA ASP A 292 -0.42 -24.38 -5.94
C ASP A 292 -1.66 -24.43 -6.84
N ARG A 293 -2.05 -25.65 -7.23
CA ARG A 293 -3.27 -25.88 -8.02
C ARG A 293 -4.52 -25.36 -7.33
N ALA A 294 -4.62 -25.48 -6.00
CA ALA A 294 -5.80 -25.03 -5.26
C ALA A 294 -6.00 -23.52 -5.38
N ALA A 295 -4.92 -22.73 -5.36
CA ALA A 295 -4.96 -21.30 -5.57
C ALA A 295 -5.42 -20.93 -6.99
N ILE A 296 -4.91 -21.62 -8.03
CA ILE A 296 -5.37 -21.38 -9.41
C ILE A 296 -6.84 -21.78 -9.55
N ASP A 297 -7.26 -22.95 -9.06
CA ASP A 297 -8.66 -23.40 -9.10
C ASP A 297 -9.60 -22.40 -8.43
N PHE A 298 -9.18 -21.85 -7.30
CA PHE A 298 -9.94 -20.82 -6.61
C PHE A 298 -10.13 -19.57 -7.48
N VAL A 299 -9.07 -19.10 -8.14
CA VAL A 299 -9.13 -17.96 -9.05
C VAL A 299 -10.01 -18.28 -10.27
N LEU A 300 -9.81 -19.41 -10.94
CA LEU A 300 -10.61 -19.81 -12.10
C LEU A 300 -12.10 -19.95 -11.77
N LYS A 301 -12.42 -20.54 -10.62
CA LYS A 301 -13.80 -20.66 -10.15
C LYS A 301 -14.42 -19.29 -9.87
N ARG A 302 -13.66 -18.40 -9.23
CA ARG A 302 -14.13 -17.05 -8.87
C ARG A 302 -14.34 -16.17 -10.11
N GLU A 303 -13.46 -16.29 -11.08
CA GLU A 303 -13.46 -15.51 -12.32
C GLU A 303 -14.21 -16.22 -13.47
N ALA A 304 -15.01 -17.24 -13.16
CA ALA A 304 -15.78 -17.97 -14.14
C ALA A 304 -16.70 -17.03 -14.95
N GLY A 305 -16.62 -17.09 -16.27
CA GLY A 305 -17.39 -16.24 -17.18
C GLY A 305 -16.75 -14.87 -17.49
N THR A 306 -15.60 -14.52 -16.89
CA THR A 306 -14.86 -13.28 -17.20
C THR A 306 -13.86 -13.43 -18.34
N GLY A 307 -13.67 -14.67 -18.85
CA GLY A 307 -12.68 -14.99 -19.88
C GLY A 307 -11.30 -15.35 -19.33
N VAL A 308 -11.09 -15.30 -18.01
CA VAL A 308 -9.88 -15.87 -17.36
C VAL A 308 -9.85 -17.39 -17.60
N ARG A 309 -8.69 -17.89 -18.02
CA ARG A 309 -8.45 -19.31 -18.36
C ARG A 309 -7.32 -19.85 -17.53
N ASP A 310 -7.24 -21.19 -17.48
CA ASP A 310 -6.06 -21.86 -16.96
C ASP A 310 -4.82 -21.37 -17.73
N PRO A 311 -3.73 -20.99 -17.04
CA PRO A 311 -2.52 -20.49 -17.70
C PRO A 311 -1.82 -21.52 -18.61
N LEU A 312 -2.07 -22.82 -18.40
CA LEU A 312 -1.48 -23.91 -19.20
C LEU A 312 -2.57 -24.84 -19.74
N GLU A 313 -2.27 -25.54 -20.83
CA GLU A 313 -3.21 -26.50 -21.46
C GLU A 313 -3.46 -27.72 -20.58
N GLU A 314 -2.44 -28.14 -19.82
CA GLU A 314 -2.49 -29.28 -18.90
C GLU A 314 -2.58 -28.84 -17.44
N THR A 315 -3.26 -29.67 -16.64
CA THR A 315 -3.37 -29.46 -15.19
C THR A 315 -2.19 -30.08 -14.46
N HIS A 316 -1.45 -29.24 -13.74
CA HIS A 316 -0.33 -29.60 -12.89
C HIS A 316 -0.59 -29.25 -11.40
N PRO A 317 0.07 -29.91 -10.44
CA PRO A 317 -0.12 -29.66 -9.01
C PRO A 317 0.48 -28.33 -8.54
N PHE A 318 1.53 -27.85 -9.21
CA PHE A 318 2.29 -26.67 -8.82
C PHE A 318 2.59 -25.78 -10.02
N TYR A 319 2.50 -24.47 -9.81
CA TYR A 319 2.82 -23.46 -10.81
C TYR A 319 3.78 -22.43 -10.23
N ALA A 320 4.81 -22.09 -11.00
CA ALA A 320 5.76 -21.07 -10.64
C ALA A 320 5.90 -20.11 -11.82
N HIS A 321 5.96 -18.81 -11.54
CA HIS A 321 6.22 -17.83 -12.57
C HIS A 321 7.36 -16.90 -12.14
N PRO A 322 8.55 -17.02 -12.75
CA PRO A 322 9.51 -15.95 -12.70
C PRO A 322 9.08 -14.84 -13.65
N SER A 323 9.00 -13.63 -13.11
CA SER A 323 8.98 -12.42 -13.94
C SER A 323 10.40 -11.88 -13.99
N ALA A 324 10.97 -11.79 -15.19
CA ALA A 324 12.33 -11.34 -15.38
C ALA A 324 12.36 -10.16 -16.37
N LEU A 325 13.21 -9.18 -16.11
CA LEU A 325 13.45 -8.07 -17.04
C LEU A 325 14.43 -8.53 -18.11
N ILE A 326 14.02 -9.48 -18.95
CA ILE A 326 14.92 -10.08 -19.94
C ILE A 326 15.03 -9.18 -21.19
N LYS A 327 16.25 -9.03 -21.71
CA LYS A 327 16.49 -8.79 -23.14
C LYS A 327 16.90 -10.14 -23.71
N VAL A 328 16.03 -10.79 -24.49
CA VAL A 328 16.28 -12.16 -24.98
C VAL A 328 17.33 -12.09 -26.09
N ALA A 329 18.50 -12.66 -25.83
CA ALA A 329 19.27 -13.37 -26.85
C ALA A 329 19.33 -14.82 -26.40
N ALA A 330 18.58 -15.69 -27.08
CA ALA A 330 18.33 -17.06 -26.68
C ALA A 330 19.61 -17.92 -26.66
N LYS A 331 19.67 -18.87 -25.72
CA LYS A 331 20.23 -20.21 -25.96
C LYS A 331 19.28 -21.26 -25.37
N PRO A 332 18.97 -22.34 -26.11
CA PRO A 332 18.13 -23.43 -25.63
C PRO A 332 18.97 -24.33 -24.70
N ASP A 333 18.39 -24.73 -23.57
CA ASP A 333 18.56 -26.03 -22.89
C ASP A 333 18.00 -25.93 -21.46
N PHE A 334 16.67 -25.94 -21.34
CA PHE A 334 15.97 -26.23 -20.09
C PHE A 334 14.93 -27.30 -20.38
N ALA A 335 15.03 -28.43 -19.68
CA ALA A 335 13.99 -29.45 -19.68
C ALA A 335 12.80 -28.94 -18.85
N LEU A 336 11.78 -28.43 -19.54
CA LEU A 336 10.50 -28.02 -18.97
C LEU A 336 9.43 -28.96 -19.52
N SER A 337 8.56 -29.50 -18.65
CA SER A 337 7.45 -30.37 -19.07
C SER A 337 6.37 -29.61 -19.85
N SER A 338 6.21 -28.32 -19.56
CA SER A 338 5.32 -27.39 -20.26
C SER A 338 5.70 -25.95 -19.86
N ALA A 339 5.76 -25.03 -20.83
CA ALA A 339 6.09 -23.63 -20.58
C ALA A 339 5.30 -22.72 -21.52
N CYS A 340 4.68 -21.68 -20.95
CA CYS A 340 4.06 -20.60 -21.72
C CYS A 340 4.85 -19.31 -21.44
N VAL A 341 5.29 -18.65 -22.51
CA VAL A 341 5.84 -17.30 -22.43
C VAL A 341 4.66 -16.35 -22.65
N LEU A 342 4.33 -15.57 -21.62
CA LEU A 342 3.21 -14.61 -21.65
C LEU A 342 3.67 -13.23 -22.10
#